data_AF-A0A662BR39-F1
#
_entry.id   AF-A0A662BR39-F1
#
_cell.length_a   1.000
_cell.length_b   1.000
_cell.length_c   1.000
_cell.angle_alpha   90.00
_cell.angle_beta   90.00
_cell.angle_gamma   90.00
#
_symmetry.space_group_name_H-M   'P 1'
#
loop_
_entity.id
_entity.type
_entity.pdbx_description
1 polymer ?
#
loop_
_entity_poly.entity_id
_entity_poly.type
_entity_poly.pdbx_seq_one_letter_code
_entity_poly.pdbx_strand_id
1 'polypeptide(L)' 'ILLQKIKPEYVMIYSIDRATPEQGIEKVSFDELSAIAKKVNMTGIKTKVFG' A
#
# COMPACT_ATOMS: atom_id res chain seq x y z
N ILE A 1 12.37 -0.98 10.58
CA ILE A 1 11.70 -0.76 9.27
C ILE A 1 11.50 0.75 9.08
N LEU A 2 11.60 1.31 7.86
CA LEU A 2 11.57 2.76 7.61
C LEU A 2 10.34 3.46 8.24
N LEU A 3 9.15 2.85 8.15
CA LEU A 3 7.90 3.38 8.73
C LEU A 3 7.98 3.62 10.23
N GLN A 4 8.66 2.75 10.99
CA GLN A 4 8.85 2.92 12.44
C GLN A 4 9.82 4.06 12.79
N LYS A 5 10.71 4.42 11.86
CA LYS A 5 11.63 5.56 12.03
C LYS A 5 10.92 6.87 11.72
N ILE A 6 10.13 6.91 10.65
CA ILE A 6 9.37 8.10 10.22
C ILE A 6 8.19 8.37 11.18
N LYS A 7 7.55 7.32 11.70
CA LYS A 7 6.36 7.38 12.57
C LYS A 7 5.24 8.25 11.99
N PRO A 8 4.77 7.97 10.75
CA PRO A 8 3.64 8.69 10.21
C PRO A 8 2.39 8.44 11.05
N GLU A 9 1.52 9.45 11.15
CA GLU A 9 0.22 9.31 11.81
C GLU A 9 -0.72 8.37 11.02
N TYR A 10 -0.58 8.36 9.69
CA TYR A 10 -1.45 7.61 8.79
C TYR A 10 -0.74 7.22 7.49
N VAL A 11 -1.13 6.08 6.91
CA VAL A 11 -0.61 5.61 5.61
C VAL A 11 -1.76 5.28 4.66
N MET A 12 -1.70 5.84 3.45
CA MET A 12 -2.61 5.49 2.36
C MET A 12 -1.94 4.49 1.43
N ILE A 13 -2.67 3.45 1.04
CA ILE A 13 -2.21 2.37 0.18
C ILE A 13 -3.16 2.30 -1.02
N TYR A 14 -2.61 2.44 -2.21
CA TYR A 14 -3.38 2.46 -3.45
C TYR A 14 -2.53 1.95 -4.63
N SER A 15 -3.18 1.36 -5.62
CA SER A 15 -2.53 1.03 -6.89
C SER A 15 -2.26 2.30 -7.69
N ILE A 16 -1.15 2.34 -8.42
CA ILE A 16 -0.93 3.41 -9.40
C ILE A 16 -1.81 3.11 -10.61
N ASP A 17 -2.88 3.89 -10.78
CA ASP A 17 -3.77 3.80 -11.92
C ASP A 17 -3.26 4.71 -13.06
N ARG A 18 -2.19 4.25 -13.72
CA ARG A 18 -1.66 4.93 -14.92
C ARG A 18 -1.34 3.91 -15.99
N ALA A 19 -1.74 4.21 -17.22
CA ALA A 19 -1.29 3.46 -18.39
C ALA A 19 0.23 3.57 -18.47
N THR A 20 0.92 2.47 -18.17
CA THR A 20 2.38 2.38 -18.30
C THR A 20 2.63 1.56 -19.56
N PRO A 21 3.43 2.05 -20.53
CA PRO A 21 3.63 1.39 -21.82
C PRO A 21 4.43 0.08 -21.74
N GLU A 22 4.85 -0.31 -20.54
CA GLU A 22 5.59 -1.54 -20.27
C GLU A 22 4.66 -2.76 -20.35
N GLN A 23 5.10 -3.79 -21.07
CA GLN A 23 4.33 -5.00 -21.27
C GLN A 23 4.44 -5.91 -20.04
N GLY A 24 3.32 -6.50 -19.61
CA GLY A 24 3.30 -7.43 -18.49
C GLY A 24 3.17 -6.79 -17.09
N ILE A 25 2.90 -5.48 -17.01
CA ILE A 25 2.50 -4.87 -15.74
C ILE A 25 1.03 -5.21 -15.46
N GLU A 26 0.78 -5.91 -14.36
CA GLU A 26 -0.57 -6.21 -13.87
C GLU A 26 -0.97 -5.25 -12.75
N LYS A 27 -2.24 -4.85 -12.72
CA LYS A 27 -2.79 -4.06 -11.62
C LYS A 27 -2.84 -4.95 -10.37
N VAL A 28 -2.18 -4.49 -9.31
CA VAL A 28 -2.25 -5.14 -7.99
C VAL A 28 -3.70 -5.22 -7.52
N SER A 29 -4.08 -6.38 -6.99
CA SER A 29 -5.44 -6.62 -6.50
C SER A 29 -5.72 -5.88 -5.19
N PHE A 30 -7.00 -5.63 -4.89
CA PHE A 30 -7.40 -5.04 -3.61
C PHE A 30 -6.98 -5.92 -2.42
N ASP A 31 -7.00 -7.25 -2.57
CA ASP A 31 -6.60 -8.19 -1.52
C ASP A 31 -5.10 -8.10 -1.21
N GLU A 32 -4.26 -7.95 -2.23
CA GLU A 32 -2.83 -7.73 -2.06
C GLU A 32 -2.54 -6.39 -1.38
N LEU A 33 -3.22 -5.31 -1.79
CA LEU A 33 -3.14 -4.02 -1.10
C LEU A 33 -3.58 -4.13 0.37
N SER A 34 -4.63 -4.89 0.64
CA SER A 34 -5.12 -5.18 1.99
C SER A 34 -4.14 -6.00 2.82
N ALA A 35 -3.42 -6.94 2.21
CA ALA A 35 -2.37 -7.70 2.87
C ALA A 35 -1.19 -6.82 3.28
N ILE A 36 -0.82 -5.83 2.45
CA ILE A 36 0.18 -4.81 2.79
C ILE A 36 -0.31 -3.95 3.97
N ALA A 37 -1.57 -3.52 3.94
CA ALA A 37 -2.18 -2.74 5.02
C ALA A 37 -2.10 -3.46 6.37
N LYS A 38 -2.38 -4.76 6.41
CA LYS A 38 -2.24 -5.58 7.64
C LYS A 38 -0.83 -5.51 8.21
N LYS A 39 0.21 -5.61 7.37
CA LYS A 39 1.62 -5.51 7.80
C LYS A 39 1.94 -4.14 8.40
N VAL A 40 1.41 -3.06 7.83
CA VAL A 40 1.60 -1.70 8.35
C VAL A 40 0.85 -1.50 9.66
N ASN A 41 -0.40 -1.94 9.76
CA ASN A 41 -1.20 -1.88 11.00
C ASN A 41 -0.55 -2.63 12.17
N MET A 42 0.14 -3.75 11.91
CA MET A 42 0.91 -4.47 12.95
C MET A 42 2.05 -3.64 13.56
N THR A 43 2.46 -2.55 12.91
CA THR A 43 3.45 -1.61 13.46
C THR A 43 2.83 -0.49 14.30
N GLY A 44 1.50 -0.49 14.48
CA GLY A 44 0.75 0.53 15.23
C GLY A 44 0.32 1.74 14.40
N ILE A 45 0.59 1.74 13.09
CA ILE A 45 0.27 2.84 12.17
C ILE A 45 -1.05 2.53 11.46
N LYS A 46 -2.01 3.46 11.51
CA LYS A 46 -3.31 3.31 10.85
C LYS A 46 -3.19 3.40 9.33
N THR A 47 -3.98 2.61 8.60
CA THR A 47 -3.99 2.60 7.13
C THR A 47 -5.36 2.83 6.49
N LYS A 48 -5.39 3.36 5.26
CA LYS A 48 -6.50 3.20 4.30
C LYS A 48 -6.04 2.45 3.06
N VAL A 49 -6.93 1.63 2.50
CA VAL A 49 -6.74 1.02 1.19
C VAL A 49 -7.74 1.61 0.20
N PHE A 50 -7.26 1.91 -1.01
CA PHE A 50 -8.05 2.30 -2.17
C PHE A 50 -7.70 1.35 -3.34
N GLY A 51 -8.71 0.88 -4.08
CA GLY A 51 -8.55 -0.03 -5.23
C GLY A 51 -9.07 0.58 -6.53
#